data_AF-A0A498C9T1-F1
#
_entry.id   AF-A0A498C9T1-F1
#
_cell.length_a   1.000
_cell.length_b   1.000
_cell.length_c   1.000
_cell.angle_alpha   90.00
_cell.angle_beta   90.00
_cell.angle_gamma   90.00
#
_symmetry.space_group_name_H-M   'P 1'
#
loop_
_entity.id
_entity.type
_entity.pdbx_description
1 polymer ?
#
loop_
_entity_poly.entity_id
_entity_poly.type
_entity_poly.pdbx_seq_one_letter_code
_entity_poly.pdbx_strand_id
1 'polypeptide(L)'
;MPWLAIAMGAASTVIGIILTAMNAKSTDDNAATYLILGGILTAFGPVVLSHAISKQLGRREALAELHGHLDSVSMSLGQSVAALDQALRRNAAKLEEPHVTLSIVTNVVSNIEVQIGQLQKLIGTPFSAQSLLDTKEQLVALTGDLSKAVEGDDRGAALQVARNIEKAVRRLGKSPNEVEDASIRCPGCATQRTLSIGTGVGATAHTKCMSCGTSFNVHRDGDGNLFVRVVAGAPSTPANPLELHEPVVTIAPPADTEPVAAEPSQPKRANFTCPTCGQRHRPWVVGKDEQSMVLCVGCDSAIMFDPEGVVTAVTTYRRATVKITQPAGKGYLVKCPDCGESHRTRFRVGGDYIGFCEADKVVLQVTAANVAEHRQGALPIPVQP
;
A
#
# COMPACT_ATOMS: atom_id res chain seq x y z
N MET A 1 -4.25 5.73 -9.06
CA MET A 1 -2.98 6.03 -8.36
C MET A 1 -2.34 4.77 -7.76
N PRO A 2 -1.99 3.75 -8.56
CA PRO A 2 -1.44 2.48 -8.07
C PRO A 2 0.00 2.61 -7.53
N TRP A 3 0.82 3.45 -8.15
CA TRP A 3 2.20 3.74 -7.72
C TRP A 3 2.32 4.26 -6.29
N LEU A 4 1.32 5.00 -5.83
CA LEU A 4 1.29 5.53 -4.46
C LEU A 4 1.13 4.41 -3.43
N ALA A 5 0.32 3.39 -3.74
CA ALA A 5 0.11 2.25 -2.86
C ALA A 5 1.31 1.30 -2.86
N ILE A 6 2.00 1.15 -3.98
CA ILE A 6 3.27 0.40 -4.07
C ILE A 6 4.34 1.09 -3.22
N ALA A 7 4.48 2.42 -3.37
CA ALA A 7 5.41 3.22 -2.60
C ALA A 7 5.09 3.18 -1.10
N MET A 8 3.81 3.26 -0.70
CA MET A 8 3.40 3.14 0.70
C MET A 8 3.69 1.75 1.28
N GLY A 9 3.50 0.68 0.52
CA GLY A 9 3.79 -0.67 0.97
C GLY A 9 5.28 -0.88 1.23
N ALA A 10 6.12 -0.53 0.26
CA ALA A 10 7.57 -0.58 0.41
C ALA A 10 8.05 0.31 1.57
N ALA A 11 7.53 1.53 1.69
CA ALA A 11 7.87 2.45 2.77
C ALA A 11 7.46 1.89 4.13
N SER A 12 6.26 1.32 4.26
CA SER A 12 5.79 0.70 5.50
C SER A 12 6.72 -0.45 5.94
N THR A 13 7.14 -1.33 5.03
CA THR A 13 8.03 -2.44 5.38
C THR A 13 9.35 -1.91 5.94
N VAL A 14 9.92 -0.92 5.27
CA VAL A 14 11.19 -0.30 5.65
C VAL A 14 11.07 0.40 7.01
N ILE A 15 10.02 1.19 7.23
CA ILE A 15 9.75 1.87 8.51
C ILE A 15 9.59 0.84 9.64
N GLY A 16 8.91 -0.27 9.37
CA GLY A 16 8.74 -1.34 10.34
C GLY A 16 10.07 -1.94 10.83
N ILE A 17 10.96 -2.24 9.88
CA ILE A 17 12.30 -2.77 10.18
C ILE A 17 13.09 -1.77 11.04
N ILE A 18 12.99 -0.48 10.72
CA ILE A 18 13.70 0.59 11.43
C ILE A 18 13.19 0.76 12.86
N LEU A 19 11.87 0.80 13.07
CA LEU A 19 11.30 0.96 14.42
C LEU A 19 11.63 -0.26 15.29
N THR A 20 11.64 -1.46 14.72
CA THR A 20 12.04 -2.69 15.41
C THR A 20 13.52 -2.63 15.83
N ALA A 21 14.39 -2.11 14.96
CA ALA A 21 15.82 -1.92 15.25
C ALA A 21 16.08 -0.80 16.27
N MET A 22 15.28 0.27 16.25
CA MET A 22 15.36 1.37 17.23
C MET A 22 15.00 0.92 18.64
N ASN A 23 14.04 -0.01 18.81
CA ASN A 23 13.68 -0.52 20.14
C ASN A 23 14.90 -1.09 20.89
N ALA A 24 15.75 -1.86 20.20
CA ALA A 24 16.87 -2.51 20.87
C ALA A 24 17.88 -1.51 21.48
N LYS A 25 17.82 -0.20 21.18
CA LYS A 25 18.73 0.84 21.72
C LYS A 25 18.05 1.80 22.72
N SER A 26 16.75 1.68 22.95
CA SER A 26 16.00 2.57 23.86
C SER A 26 16.01 2.05 25.29
N THR A 27 16.44 2.86 26.25
CA THR A 27 16.21 2.62 27.70
C THR A 27 14.90 3.24 28.20
N ASP A 28 14.18 3.96 27.34
CA ASP A 28 12.94 4.64 27.70
C ASP A 28 11.72 3.69 27.65
N ASP A 29 10.70 3.98 28.48
CA ASP A 29 9.44 3.23 28.63
C ASP A 29 8.66 3.01 27.31
N ASN A 30 9.01 3.72 26.24
CA ASN A 30 8.41 3.60 24.91
C ASN A 30 8.98 2.45 24.05
N ALA A 31 9.94 1.70 24.58
CA ALA A 31 10.57 0.55 23.95
C ALA A 31 9.55 -0.46 23.37
N ALA A 32 8.56 -0.84 24.18
CA ALA A 32 7.50 -1.75 23.76
C ALA A 32 6.71 -1.23 22.56
N THR A 33 6.44 0.07 22.50
CA THR A 33 5.69 0.71 21.41
C THR A 33 6.45 0.69 20.09
N TYR A 34 7.77 0.92 20.11
CA TYR A 34 8.59 0.86 18.88
C TYR A 34 8.70 -0.55 18.30
N LEU A 35 8.76 -1.57 19.16
CA LEU A 35 8.83 -2.95 18.71
C LEU A 35 7.48 -3.44 18.17
N ILE A 36 6.38 -3.05 18.81
CA ILE A 36 5.01 -3.37 18.34
C ILE A 36 4.72 -2.64 17.03
N LEU A 37 5.01 -1.34 16.93
CA LEU A 37 4.77 -0.55 15.71
C LEU A 37 5.70 -0.99 14.56
N GLY A 38 6.95 -1.33 14.89
CA GLY A 38 7.90 -1.91 13.96
C GLY A 38 7.46 -3.26 13.41
N GLY A 39 7.04 -4.17 14.29
CA GLY A 39 6.48 -5.46 13.90
C GLY A 39 5.25 -5.33 13.01
N ILE A 40 4.32 -4.43 13.35
CA ILE A 40 3.11 -4.16 12.55
C ILE A 40 3.48 -3.62 11.17
N LEU A 41 4.33 -2.60 11.07
CA LEU A 41 4.67 -1.98 9.79
C LEU A 41 5.48 -2.91 8.88
N THR A 42 6.31 -3.79 9.46
CA THR A 42 7.06 -4.82 8.71
C THR A 42 6.14 -5.92 8.20
N ALA A 43 5.10 -6.27 8.97
CA ALA A 43 4.11 -7.27 8.57
C ALA A 43 3.12 -6.72 7.52
N PHE A 44 2.75 -5.44 7.62
CA PHE A 44 1.74 -4.83 6.75
C PHE A 44 2.30 -4.23 5.46
N GLY A 45 3.56 -3.79 5.43
CA GLY A 45 4.17 -3.21 4.24
C GLY A 45 4.22 -4.15 3.03
N PRO A 46 4.61 -5.43 3.19
CA PRO A 46 4.55 -6.42 2.11
C PRO A 46 3.11 -6.67 1.65
N VAL A 47 2.12 -6.63 2.56
CA VAL A 47 0.70 -6.82 2.22
C VAL A 47 0.14 -5.63 1.43
N VAL A 48 0.51 -4.40 1.79
CA VAL A 48 0.11 -3.18 1.05
C VAL A 48 0.79 -3.12 -0.31
N LEU A 49 2.07 -3.49 -0.37
CA LEU A 49 2.83 -3.62 -1.62
C LEU A 49 2.19 -4.69 -2.51
N SER A 50 1.87 -5.84 -1.92
CA SER A 50 1.24 -6.97 -2.58
C SER A 50 -0.14 -6.61 -3.14
N HIS A 51 -0.95 -5.90 -2.36
CA HIS A 51 -2.28 -5.40 -2.76
C HIS A 51 -2.20 -4.31 -3.84
N ALA A 52 -1.20 -3.43 -3.78
CA ALA A 52 -1.01 -2.37 -4.75
C ALA A 52 -0.57 -2.91 -6.12
N ILE A 53 0.31 -3.91 -6.11
CA ILE A 53 0.75 -4.64 -7.30
C ILE A 53 -0.40 -5.47 -7.87
N SER A 54 -1.22 -6.11 -7.02
CA SER A 54 -2.38 -6.90 -7.45
C SER A 54 -3.47 -6.08 -8.16
N LYS A 55 -3.56 -4.78 -7.85
CA LYS A 55 -4.43 -3.83 -8.54
C LYS A 55 -3.90 -3.34 -9.90
N GLN A 56 -2.60 -3.48 -10.19
CA GLN A 56 -2.00 -2.85 -11.38
C GLN A 56 -1.61 -3.82 -12.50
N LEU A 57 -1.53 -5.13 -12.23
CA LEU A 57 -1.14 -6.14 -13.23
C LEU A 57 -2.28 -7.15 -13.46
N GLY A 58 -2.89 -7.10 -14.64
CA GLY A 58 -3.98 -8.00 -15.07
C GLY A 58 -3.56 -9.44 -15.38
N ARG A 59 -2.59 -10.02 -14.67
CA ARG A 59 -2.21 -11.43 -14.79
C ARG A 59 -1.78 -11.99 -13.44
N ARG A 60 -2.70 -12.68 -12.76
CA ARG A 60 -2.51 -13.27 -11.42
C ARG A 60 -1.33 -14.26 -11.32
N GLU A 61 -0.91 -14.89 -12.41
CA GLU A 61 0.27 -15.77 -12.43
C GLU A 61 1.59 -15.01 -12.40
N ALA A 62 1.75 -13.98 -13.25
CA ALA A 62 2.91 -13.09 -13.20
C ALA A 62 3.01 -12.36 -11.85
N LEU A 63 1.86 -12.11 -11.21
CA LEU A 63 1.76 -11.47 -9.91
C LEU A 63 2.18 -12.39 -8.76
N ALA A 64 1.83 -13.67 -8.81
CA ALA A 64 2.26 -14.65 -7.79
C ALA A 64 3.77 -14.88 -7.84
N GLU A 65 4.35 -14.92 -9.04
CA GLU A 65 5.81 -15.00 -9.22
C GLU A 65 6.52 -13.72 -8.75
N LEU A 66 5.97 -12.55 -9.09
CA LEU A 66 6.48 -11.27 -8.62
C LEU A 66 6.38 -11.12 -7.09
N HIS A 67 5.29 -11.58 -6.48
CA HIS A 67 5.13 -11.63 -5.01
C HIS A 67 6.17 -12.54 -4.37
N GLY A 68 6.37 -13.75 -4.90
CA GLY A 68 7.40 -14.66 -4.40
C GLY A 68 8.80 -14.04 -4.44
N HIS A 69 9.12 -13.30 -5.52
CA HIS A 69 10.38 -12.59 -5.63
C HIS A 69 10.49 -11.40 -4.67
N LEU A 70 9.44 -10.58 -4.55
CA LEU A 70 9.43 -9.43 -3.64
C LEU A 70 9.49 -9.85 -2.17
N ASP A 71 8.79 -10.91 -1.78
CA ASP A 71 8.82 -11.46 -0.42
C ASP A 71 10.22 -12.00 -0.10
N SER A 72 10.84 -12.70 -1.05
CA SER A 72 12.21 -13.19 -0.90
C SER A 72 13.22 -12.05 -0.75
N VAL A 73 13.12 -11.02 -1.59
CA VAL A 73 13.97 -9.81 -1.52
C VAL A 73 13.77 -9.08 -0.20
N SER A 74 12.51 -8.87 0.20
CA SER A 74 12.15 -8.20 1.45
C SER A 74 12.69 -8.95 2.67
N MET A 75 12.54 -10.28 2.70
CA MET A 75 13.05 -11.12 3.79
C MET A 75 14.58 -11.07 3.83
N SER A 76 15.26 -11.15 2.68
CA SER A 76 16.71 -11.08 2.59
C SER A 76 17.26 -9.72 3.04
N LEU A 77 16.61 -8.62 2.65
CA LEU A 77 16.96 -7.28 3.12
C LEU A 77 16.75 -7.13 4.62
N GLY A 78 15.62 -7.62 5.15
CA GLY A 78 15.35 -7.61 6.60
C GLY A 78 16.41 -8.36 7.40
N GLN A 79 16.81 -9.56 6.93
CA GLN A 79 17.88 -10.34 7.55
C GLN A 79 19.23 -9.63 7.47
N SER A 80 19.55 -9.01 6.34
CA SER A 80 20.79 -8.27 6.13
C SER A 80 20.90 -7.06 7.05
N VAL A 81 19.81 -6.31 7.21
CA VAL A 81 19.74 -5.16 8.14
C VAL A 81 19.85 -5.61 9.59
N ALA A 82 19.18 -6.71 9.98
CA ALA A 82 19.28 -7.25 11.33
C ALA A 82 20.70 -7.72 11.67
N ALA A 83 21.38 -8.39 10.73
CA ALA A 83 22.77 -8.82 10.89
C ALA A 83 23.73 -7.62 11.05
N LEU A 84 23.52 -6.57 10.26
CA LEU A 84 24.29 -5.33 10.34
C LEU A 84 24.12 -4.63 11.68
N ASP A 85 22.87 -4.46 12.13
CA ASP A 85 22.57 -3.84 13.43
C ASP A 85 23.20 -4.63 14.58
N GLN A 86 23.10 -5.96 14.55
CA GLN A 86 23.69 -6.82 15.56
C GLN A 86 25.22 -6.71 15.60
N ALA A 87 25.89 -6.71 14.44
CA ALA A 87 27.35 -6.57 14.36
C ALA A 87 27.82 -5.20 14.85
N LEU A 88 27.12 -4.12 14.49
CA LEU A 88 27.44 -2.77 14.95
C LEU A 88 27.24 -2.63 16.47
N ARG A 89 26.19 -3.23 17.04
CA ARG A 89 25.94 -3.24 18.49
C ARG A 89 27.02 -3.99 19.25
N ARG A 90 27.41 -5.18 18.77
CA ARG A 90 28.47 -5.98 19.40
C ARG A 90 29.82 -5.26 19.34
N ASN A 91 30.12 -4.62 18.22
CA ASN A 91 31.31 -3.78 18.08
C ASN A 91 31.30 -2.61 19.08
N ALA A 92 30.20 -1.88 19.17
CA ALA A 92 30.05 -0.75 20.09
C ALA A 92 30.18 -1.17 21.56
N ALA A 93 29.65 -2.35 21.91
CA ALA A 93 29.79 -2.96 23.22
C ALA A 93 31.20 -3.55 23.48
N LYS A 94 32.12 -3.45 22.51
CA LYS A 94 33.47 -4.04 22.54
C LYS A 94 33.46 -5.57 22.69
N LEU A 95 32.38 -6.23 22.27
CA LEU A 95 32.20 -7.68 22.36
C LEU A 95 32.71 -8.43 21.12
N GLU A 96 33.06 -7.71 20.06
CA GLU A 96 33.45 -8.29 18.78
C GLU A 96 34.63 -7.51 18.22
N GLU A 97 35.58 -8.22 17.60
CA GLU A 97 36.76 -7.59 17.03
C GLU A 97 36.40 -6.79 15.76
N PRO A 98 37.04 -5.63 15.52
CA PRO A 98 36.70 -4.76 14.39
C PRO A 98 36.76 -5.46 13.02
N HIS A 99 37.69 -6.40 12.85
CA HIS A 99 37.83 -7.16 11.61
C HIS A 99 36.63 -8.10 11.35
N VAL A 100 36.02 -8.65 12.41
CA VAL A 100 34.81 -9.48 12.30
C VAL A 100 33.64 -8.60 11.89
N THR A 101 33.46 -7.45 12.53
CA THR A 101 32.41 -6.49 12.16
C THR A 101 32.54 -6.02 10.72
N LEU A 102 33.77 -5.73 10.26
CA LEU A 102 34.03 -5.34 8.88
C LEU A 102 33.63 -6.43 7.88
N SER A 103 33.92 -7.70 8.18
CA SER A 103 33.52 -8.81 7.30
C SER A 103 32.00 -8.97 7.22
N ILE A 104 31.28 -8.78 8.33
CA ILE A 104 29.81 -8.81 8.36
C ILE A 104 29.23 -7.64 7.55
N VAL A 105 29.75 -6.43 7.75
CA VAL A 105 29.31 -5.22 7.01
C VAL A 105 29.51 -5.44 5.50
N THR A 106 30.67 -5.93 5.09
CA THR A 106 31.00 -6.17 3.68
C THR A 106 30.07 -7.21 3.05
N ASN A 107 29.79 -8.31 3.77
CA ASN A 107 28.86 -9.34 3.31
C ASN A 107 27.43 -8.79 3.18
N VAL A 108 26.96 -8.01 4.17
CA VAL A 108 25.64 -7.37 4.12
C VAL A 108 25.53 -6.41 2.94
N VAL A 109 26.53 -5.55 2.71
CA VAL A 109 26.54 -4.62 1.59
C VAL A 109 26.48 -5.39 0.26
N SER A 110 27.30 -6.45 0.11
CA SER A 110 27.26 -7.30 -1.09
C SER A 110 25.89 -7.95 -1.31
N ASN A 111 25.22 -8.42 -0.25
CA ASN A 111 23.88 -9.00 -0.37
C ASN A 111 22.85 -7.94 -0.79
N ILE A 112 22.89 -6.75 -0.20
CA ILE A 112 22.01 -5.63 -0.58
C ILE A 112 22.21 -5.28 -2.06
N GLU A 113 23.45 -5.25 -2.55
CA GLU A 113 23.74 -4.99 -3.97
C GLU A 113 23.11 -6.02 -4.91
N VAL A 114 23.21 -7.31 -4.57
CA VAL A 114 22.59 -8.38 -5.35
C VAL A 114 21.07 -8.23 -5.36
N GLN A 115 20.46 -7.91 -4.22
CA GLN A 115 19.02 -7.73 -4.10
C GLN A 115 18.51 -6.51 -4.90
N ILE A 116 19.25 -5.39 -4.87
CA ILE A 116 18.93 -4.20 -5.69
C ILE A 116 19.02 -4.53 -7.18
N GLY A 117 20.05 -5.28 -7.60
CA GLY A 117 20.20 -5.72 -8.98
C GLY A 117 19.06 -6.64 -9.44
N GLN A 118 18.56 -7.50 -8.55
CA GLN A 118 17.38 -8.33 -8.82
C GLN A 118 16.11 -7.49 -8.97
N LEU A 119 15.90 -6.50 -8.09
CA LEU A 119 14.78 -5.57 -8.19
C LEU A 119 14.79 -4.75 -9.48
N GLN A 120 15.95 -4.26 -9.91
CA GLN A 120 16.09 -3.54 -11.18
C GLN A 120 15.69 -4.39 -12.38
N LYS A 121 16.08 -5.67 -12.38
CA LYS A 121 15.68 -6.62 -13.43
C LYS A 121 14.18 -6.91 -13.40
N LEU A 122 13.58 -6.97 -12.20
CA LEU A 122 12.16 -7.29 -12.01
C LEU A 122 11.23 -6.14 -12.40
N ILE A 123 11.60 -4.90 -12.04
CA ILE A 123 10.74 -3.72 -12.16
C ILE A 123 10.78 -3.13 -13.58
N GLY A 124 11.91 -3.29 -14.29
CA GLY A 124 12.12 -2.66 -15.59
C GLY A 124 12.19 -1.12 -15.51
N THR A 125 12.39 -0.46 -16.65
CA THR A 125 12.46 1.01 -16.74
C THR A 125 11.07 1.65 -16.60
N PRO A 126 10.88 2.80 -15.89
CA PRO A 126 11.87 3.72 -15.36
C PRO A 126 11.81 3.80 -13.83
N PHE A 127 12.21 2.74 -13.13
CA PHE A 127 12.57 2.91 -11.73
C PHE A 127 13.90 3.67 -11.65
N SER A 128 13.84 4.94 -11.25
CA SER A 128 15.04 5.71 -10.94
C SER A 128 15.65 5.16 -9.66
N ALA A 129 16.51 4.15 -9.80
CA ALA A 129 17.26 3.57 -8.70
C ALA A 129 18.39 4.50 -8.20
N GLN A 130 18.45 5.76 -8.66
CA GLN A 130 19.58 6.64 -8.39
C GLN A 130 19.79 6.84 -6.89
N SER A 131 18.74 7.05 -6.11
CA SER A 131 18.85 7.18 -4.65
C SER A 131 19.40 5.92 -3.98
N LEU A 132 19.06 4.73 -4.49
CA LEU A 132 19.60 3.45 -4.02
C LEU A 132 21.07 3.27 -4.45
N LEU A 133 21.43 3.73 -5.65
CA LEU A 133 22.80 3.69 -6.17
C LEU A 133 23.72 4.67 -5.43
N ASP A 134 23.27 5.90 -5.19
CA ASP A 134 24.01 6.91 -4.42
C ASP A 134 24.24 6.42 -2.98
N THR A 135 23.25 5.73 -2.41
CA THR A 135 23.39 5.09 -1.10
C THR A 135 24.38 3.95 -1.13
N LYS A 136 24.33 3.09 -2.15
CA LYS A 136 25.31 2.02 -2.34
C LYS A 136 26.72 2.61 -2.35
N GLU A 137 26.94 3.66 -3.14
CA GLU A 137 28.25 4.32 -3.24
C GLU A 137 28.70 4.88 -1.88
N GLN A 138 27.79 5.48 -1.10
CA GLN A 138 28.08 5.94 0.27
C GLN A 138 28.45 4.78 1.21
N LEU A 139 27.73 3.65 1.15
CA LEU A 139 28.03 2.47 1.98
C LEU A 139 29.37 1.84 1.61
N VAL A 140 29.69 1.75 0.32
CA VAL A 140 31.00 1.26 -0.17
C VAL A 140 32.14 2.16 0.29
N ALA A 141 31.98 3.48 0.15
CA ALA A 141 32.98 4.46 0.61
C ALA A 141 33.23 4.33 2.12
N LEU A 142 32.17 4.27 2.92
CA LEU A 142 32.26 4.11 4.37
C LEU A 142 32.85 2.76 4.78
N THR A 143 32.60 1.69 4.03
CA THR A 143 33.23 0.38 4.28
C THR A 143 34.74 0.44 4.01
N GLY A 144 35.15 1.16 2.95
CA GLY A 144 36.56 1.41 2.65
C GLY A 144 37.26 2.22 3.75
N ASP A 145 36.61 3.25 4.27
CA ASP A 145 37.12 4.04 5.39
C ASP A 145 37.22 3.21 6.67
N LEU A 146 36.29 2.28 6.89
CA LEU A 146 36.32 1.38 8.04
C LEU A 146 37.50 0.40 7.94
N SER A 147 37.75 -0.15 6.75
CA SER A 147 38.89 -1.03 6.51
C SER A 147 40.21 -0.34 6.82
N LYS A 148 40.41 0.88 6.30
CA LYS A 148 41.63 1.67 6.56
C LYS A 148 41.81 1.98 8.04
N ALA A 149 40.72 2.30 8.74
CA ALA A 149 40.77 2.57 10.17
C ALA A 149 41.13 1.32 11.00
N VAL A 150 40.65 0.14 10.60
CA VAL A 150 40.99 -1.13 11.25
C VAL A 150 42.45 -1.53 10.99
N GLU A 151 42.94 -1.37 9.76
CA GLU A 151 44.34 -1.65 9.40
C GLU A 151 45.34 -0.75 10.13
N GLY A 152 44.96 0.51 10.40
CA GLY A 152 45.78 1.46 11.15
C GLY A 152 45.74 1.30 12.67
N ASP A 153 45.00 0.32 13.20
CA ASP A 153 44.69 0.17 14.64
C ASP A 153 44.09 1.44 15.28
N ASP A 154 43.52 2.34 14.47
CA ASP A 154 42.86 3.56 14.94
C ASP A 154 41.40 3.27 15.27
N ARG A 155 41.22 2.71 16.47
CA ARG A 155 39.91 2.37 17.01
C ARG A 155 38.96 3.57 17.10
N GLY A 156 39.50 4.79 17.25
CA GLY A 156 38.71 6.03 17.27
C GLY A 156 38.13 6.36 15.91
N ALA A 157 38.96 6.27 14.86
CA ALA A 157 38.53 6.41 13.48
C ALA A 157 37.50 5.32 13.10
N ALA A 158 37.73 4.06 13.50
CA ALA A 158 36.81 2.96 13.19
C ALA A 158 35.41 3.17 13.81
N LEU A 159 35.35 3.62 15.07
CA LEU A 159 34.09 3.98 15.73
C LEU A 159 33.40 5.20 15.07
N GLN A 160 34.18 6.16 14.58
CA GLN A 160 33.63 7.31 13.88
C GLN A 160 33.02 6.91 12.54
N VAL A 161 33.69 6.05 11.78
CA VAL A 161 33.19 5.52 10.51
C VAL A 161 31.95 4.66 10.73
N ALA A 162 31.95 3.79 11.75
CA ALA A 162 30.76 3.01 12.12
C ALA A 162 29.54 3.90 12.44
N ARG A 163 29.75 5.04 13.13
CA ARG A 163 28.69 6.03 13.37
C ARG A 163 28.22 6.74 12.11
N ASN A 164 29.11 6.97 11.15
CA ASN A 164 28.74 7.53 9.85
C ASN A 164 27.93 6.54 9.01
N ILE A 165 28.28 5.24 9.07
CA ILE A 165 27.46 4.14 8.50
C ILE A 165 26.08 4.13 9.14
N GLU A 166 25.98 4.18 10.48
CA GLU A 166 24.70 4.25 11.18
C GLU A 166 23.86 5.46 10.74
N LYS A 167 24.48 6.65 10.57
CA LYS A 167 23.78 7.84 10.08
C LYS A 167 23.32 7.72 8.62
N ALA A 168 24.15 7.15 7.74
CA ALA A 168 23.78 6.92 6.35
C ALA A 168 22.60 5.94 6.24
N VAL A 169 22.65 4.84 7.01
CA VAL A 169 21.55 3.87 7.11
C VAL A 169 20.29 4.49 7.72
N ARG A 170 20.41 5.40 8.69
CA ARG A 170 19.25 6.15 9.23
C ARG A 170 18.65 7.13 8.23
N ARG A 171 19.46 7.76 7.37
CA ARG A 171 18.97 8.65 6.32
C ARG A 171 18.15 7.89 5.26
N LEU A 172 18.53 6.64 4.97
CA LEU A 172 17.71 5.73 4.16
C LEU A 172 16.34 5.45 4.78
N GLY A 173 16.26 5.54 6.10
CA GLY A 173 15.07 5.26 6.86
C GLY A 173 14.11 6.44 7.10
N LYS A 174 14.51 7.66 6.71
CA LYS A 174 13.61 8.82 6.80
C LYS A 174 12.53 8.68 5.74
N SER A 175 11.32 8.40 6.22
CA SER A 175 10.12 8.24 5.41
C SER A 175 9.88 9.47 4.51
N PRO A 176 9.40 9.29 3.26
CA PRO A 176 8.92 10.41 2.44
C PRO A 176 7.75 11.18 3.08
N ASN A 177 7.18 10.67 4.18
CA ASN A 177 6.13 11.30 4.97
C ASN A 177 6.66 12.04 6.22
N GLU A 178 7.97 12.15 6.44
CA GLU A 178 8.46 13.09 7.46
C GLU A 178 8.12 14.50 6.96
N VAL A 179 7.16 15.12 7.64
CA VAL A 179 6.65 16.45 7.29
C VAL A 179 7.49 17.48 8.05
N GLU A 180 8.05 18.43 7.31
CA GLU A 180 8.78 19.57 7.87
C GLU A 180 7.93 20.83 7.69
N ASP A 181 7.93 21.68 8.71
CA ASP A 181 7.36 23.01 8.61
C ASP A 181 8.31 23.94 7.85
N ALA A 182 7.91 24.29 6.64
CA ALA A 182 8.65 25.17 5.76
C ALA A 182 8.05 26.57 5.72
N SER A 183 8.91 27.58 5.74
CA SER A 183 8.49 28.97 5.55
C SER A 183 8.60 29.41 4.10
N ILE A 184 7.50 29.89 3.53
CA ILE A 184 7.40 30.35 2.14
C ILE A 184 6.70 31.70 2.05
N ARG A 185 6.87 32.43 0.95
CA ARG A 185 6.12 33.66 0.68
C ARG A 185 5.00 33.39 -0.32
N CYS A 186 3.80 33.88 -0.01
CA CYS A 186 2.66 33.78 -0.92
C CYS A 186 2.97 34.50 -2.25
N PRO A 187 2.79 33.86 -3.41
CA PRO A 187 3.06 34.49 -4.72
C PRO A 187 2.08 35.63 -5.07
N GLY A 188 0.90 35.70 -4.41
CA GLY A 188 -0.10 36.74 -4.67
C GLY A 188 0.10 38.03 -3.85
N CYS A 189 0.55 37.95 -2.60
CA CYS A 189 0.64 39.10 -1.70
C CYS A 189 1.94 39.17 -0.86
N ALA A 190 2.91 38.30 -1.14
CA ALA A 190 4.19 38.20 -0.43
C ALA A 190 4.14 37.90 1.08
N THR A 191 2.95 37.72 1.68
CA THR A 191 2.82 37.35 3.10
C THR A 191 3.54 36.02 3.36
N GLN A 192 4.39 35.98 4.39
CA GLN A 192 5.10 34.78 4.84
C GLN A 192 4.12 33.79 5.49
N ARG A 193 4.29 32.51 5.16
CA ARG A 193 3.45 31.41 5.66
C ARG A 193 4.31 30.22 6.03
N THR A 194 3.93 29.54 7.09
CA THR A 194 4.46 28.23 7.45
C THR A 194 3.50 27.17 6.93
N LEU A 195 4.03 26.15 6.27
CA LEU A 195 3.25 24.99 5.81
C LEU A 195 4.03 23.72 6.06
N SER A 196 3.31 22.66 6.35
CA SER A 196 3.89 21.34 6.55
C SER A 196 3.98 20.63 5.19
N ILE A 197 5.19 20.32 4.73
CA ILE A 197 5.47 19.62 3.46
C ILE A 197 6.39 18.43 3.72
N GLY A 198 6.23 17.36 2.95
CA GLY A 198 7.17 16.23 2.99
C GLY A 198 8.61 16.68 2.74
N THR A 199 9.54 16.06 3.47
CA THR A 199 11.00 16.24 3.30
C THR A 199 11.54 15.56 2.04
N GLY A 200 10.78 14.64 1.45
CA GLY A 200 11.17 13.92 0.24
C GLY A 200 11.18 14.79 -1.03
N VAL A 201 12.09 14.48 -1.95
CA VAL A 201 12.12 15.04 -3.32
C VAL A 201 10.77 14.77 -4.00
N GLY A 202 10.22 15.79 -4.67
CA GLY A 202 8.91 15.72 -5.32
C GLY A 202 7.71 15.87 -4.37
N ALA A 203 7.94 16.00 -3.06
CA ALA A 203 6.87 16.29 -2.11
C ALA A 203 6.12 17.55 -2.54
N THR A 204 4.80 17.49 -2.47
CA THR A 204 3.92 18.57 -2.90
C THR A 204 2.90 18.88 -1.80
N ALA A 205 2.78 20.14 -1.43
CA ALA A 205 1.74 20.64 -0.53
C ALA A 205 0.84 21.62 -1.28
N HIS A 206 -0.47 21.41 -1.22
CA HIS A 206 -1.45 22.37 -1.73
C HIS A 206 -1.86 23.31 -0.59
N THR A 207 -1.82 24.62 -0.83
CA THR A 207 -2.20 25.60 0.18
C THR A 207 -2.95 26.79 -0.41
N LYS A 208 -3.60 27.56 0.47
CA LYS A 208 -4.34 28.77 0.14
C LYS A 208 -3.91 29.89 1.09
N CYS A 209 -3.52 31.03 0.54
CA CYS A 209 -3.15 32.17 1.37
C CYS A 209 -4.39 32.72 2.08
N MET A 210 -4.37 32.79 3.42
CA MET A 210 -5.47 33.40 4.17
C MET A 210 -5.54 34.93 3.99
N SER A 211 -4.45 35.58 3.53
CA SER A 211 -4.43 37.05 3.36
C SER A 211 -5.11 37.49 2.05
N CYS A 212 -4.79 36.83 0.93
CA CYS A 212 -5.26 37.24 -0.40
C CYS A 212 -6.10 36.18 -1.13
N GLY A 213 -6.32 35.01 -0.51
CA GLY A 213 -7.12 33.93 -1.07
C GLY A 213 -6.47 33.14 -2.20
N THR A 214 -5.27 33.51 -2.67
CA THR A 214 -4.57 32.82 -3.76
C THR A 214 -4.24 31.37 -3.38
N SER A 215 -4.69 30.41 -4.20
CA SER A 215 -4.32 29.00 -4.10
C SER A 215 -3.05 28.72 -4.92
N PHE A 216 -2.12 27.97 -4.33
CA PHE A 216 -0.88 27.60 -4.99
C PHE A 216 -0.32 26.28 -4.44
N ASN A 217 0.47 25.61 -5.26
CA ASN A 217 1.20 24.39 -4.88
C ASN A 217 2.63 24.75 -4.51
N VAL A 218 3.14 24.09 -3.48
CA VAL A 218 4.55 24.16 -3.07
C VAL A 218 5.15 22.78 -3.33
N HIS A 219 6.23 22.76 -4.07
CA HIS A 219 6.93 21.54 -4.47
C HIS A 219 8.35 21.57 -3.94
N ARG A 220 8.87 20.40 -3.58
CA ARG A 220 10.29 20.20 -3.28
C ARG A 220 10.99 19.60 -4.51
N ASP A 221 12.04 20.25 -5.00
CA ASP A 221 12.81 19.78 -6.17
C ASP A 221 13.80 18.66 -5.81
N GLY A 222 14.61 18.24 -6.81
CA GLY A 222 15.62 17.20 -6.68
C GLY A 222 16.75 17.53 -5.70
N ASP A 223 17.03 18.81 -5.51
CA ASP A 223 18.07 19.32 -4.60
C ASP A 223 17.51 19.60 -3.19
N GLY A 224 16.20 19.39 -2.99
CA GLY A 224 15.52 19.64 -1.72
C GLY A 224 15.02 21.08 -1.54
N ASN A 225 15.17 21.96 -2.54
CA ASN A 225 14.69 23.33 -2.49
C ASN A 225 13.18 23.40 -2.74
N LEU A 226 12.53 24.43 -2.19
CA LEU A 226 11.10 24.65 -2.34
C LEU A 226 10.82 25.66 -3.47
N PHE A 227 9.90 25.33 -4.35
CA PHE A 227 9.38 26.25 -5.36
C PHE A 227 7.85 26.26 -5.39
N VAL A 228 7.29 27.41 -5.79
CA VAL A 228 5.84 27.67 -5.73
C VAL A 228 5.27 27.75 -7.15
N ARG A 229 4.12 27.13 -7.39
CA ARG A 229 3.34 27.25 -8.64
C ARG A 229 1.91 27.69 -8.34
N VAL A 230 1.48 28.78 -8.95
CA VAL A 230 0.09 29.27 -8.86
C VAL A 230 -0.83 28.33 -9.64
N VAL A 231 -1.95 27.93 -9.04
CA VAL A 231 -2.96 27.12 -9.73
C VAL A 231 -3.78 28.05 -10.64
N ALA A 232 -3.57 27.94 -11.95
CA ALA A 232 -4.33 28.70 -12.93
C ALA A 232 -5.82 28.31 -12.87
N GLY A 233 -6.70 29.28 -12.59
CA GLY A 233 -8.16 29.07 -12.56
C GLY A 233 -8.89 29.52 -11.29
N ALA A 234 -8.20 30.05 -10.28
CA ALA A 234 -8.87 30.66 -9.13
C ALA A 234 -9.31 32.10 -9.48
N PRO A 235 -10.61 32.43 -9.50
CA PRO A 235 -11.08 33.79 -9.72
C PRO A 235 -10.61 34.69 -8.57
N SER A 236 -9.82 35.70 -8.90
CA SER A 236 -9.39 36.76 -7.99
C SER A 236 -10.47 37.84 -7.96
N THR A 237 -11.53 37.62 -7.20
CA THR A 237 -12.45 38.70 -6.84
C THR A 237 -12.09 39.20 -5.44
N PRO A 238 -11.62 40.44 -5.27
CA PRO A 238 -11.45 41.03 -3.95
C PRO A 238 -12.83 41.35 -3.37
N ALA A 239 -13.16 40.76 -2.21
CA ALA A 239 -14.37 41.07 -1.49
C ALA A 239 -14.19 42.36 -0.67
N ASN A 240 -15.06 43.33 -0.96
CA ASN A 240 -15.38 44.45 -0.09
C ASN A 240 -16.04 43.90 1.20
N PRO A 241 -15.84 44.50 2.39
CA PRO A 241 -16.38 43.97 3.64
C PRO A 241 -17.79 44.49 3.87
N LEU A 242 -18.81 43.61 3.85
CA LEU A 242 -20.15 43.95 4.31
C LEU A 242 -20.85 42.75 4.96
N GLU A 243 -21.06 42.94 6.26
CA GLU A 243 -22.12 42.47 7.15
C GLU A 243 -22.31 40.98 7.44
N LEU A 244 -22.04 40.71 8.72
CA LEU A 244 -22.26 39.51 9.50
C LEU A 244 -23.75 39.38 9.86
N HIS A 245 -24.38 38.26 9.51
CA HIS A 245 -25.57 37.77 10.21
C HIS A 245 -25.35 36.30 10.56
N GLU A 246 -25.23 36.03 11.86
CA GLU A 246 -25.18 34.68 12.44
C GLU A 246 -26.60 34.10 12.58
N PRO A 247 -26.83 32.83 12.22
CA PRO A 247 -27.96 32.08 12.73
C PRO A 247 -27.54 31.26 13.97
N VAL A 248 -28.25 31.52 15.07
CA VAL A 248 -28.19 30.72 16.30
C VAL A 248 -28.76 29.33 16.04
N VAL A 249 -27.92 28.29 16.19
CA VAL A 249 -28.36 26.88 16.24
C VAL A 249 -28.12 26.37 17.65
N THR A 250 -29.20 26.12 18.38
CA THR A 250 -29.19 25.49 19.70
C THR A 250 -29.03 23.98 19.52
N ILE A 251 -27.91 23.41 19.95
CA ILE A 251 -27.67 21.96 19.99
C ILE A 251 -27.76 21.50 21.46
N ALA A 252 -28.61 20.50 21.72
CA ALA A 252 -28.70 19.84 23.02
C ALA A 252 -27.47 18.96 23.30
N PRO A 253 -27.03 18.83 24.56
CA PRO A 253 -25.82 18.06 24.89
C PRO A 253 -26.05 16.55 24.69
N PRO A 254 -25.05 15.79 24.22
CA PRO A 254 -25.13 14.34 24.15
C PRO A 254 -25.08 13.73 25.56
N ALA A 255 -25.88 12.70 25.76
CA ALA A 255 -25.87 11.88 26.97
C ALA A 255 -24.62 10.98 26.99
N ASP A 256 -23.98 10.90 28.15
CA ASP A 256 -22.86 10.01 28.42
C ASP A 256 -23.27 8.53 28.30
N THR A 257 -22.53 7.77 27.48
CA THR A 257 -22.55 6.31 27.55
C THR A 257 -21.12 5.78 27.55
N GLU A 258 -20.80 5.03 28.61
CA GLU A 258 -19.54 4.33 28.79
C GLU A 258 -19.33 3.23 27.73
N PRO A 259 -18.09 2.98 27.27
CA PRO A 259 -17.81 1.93 26.31
C PRO A 259 -17.75 0.55 26.99
N VAL A 260 -18.77 -0.28 26.75
CA VAL A 260 -18.74 -1.71 27.06
C VAL A 260 -17.97 -2.45 25.96
N ALA A 261 -16.95 -3.23 26.35
CA ALA A 261 -16.15 -4.05 25.44
C ALA A 261 -17.03 -5.08 24.69
N ALA A 262 -17.04 -5.00 23.36
CA ALA A 262 -17.89 -5.83 22.51
C ALA A 262 -17.22 -7.15 22.11
N GLU A 263 -17.86 -8.27 22.44
CA GLU A 263 -17.58 -9.59 21.86
C GLU A 263 -17.68 -9.57 20.31
N PRO A 264 -16.96 -10.47 19.61
CA PRO A 264 -17.05 -10.59 18.16
C PRO A 264 -18.47 -11.01 17.75
N SER A 265 -19.24 -10.01 17.29
CA SER A 265 -20.64 -10.17 16.92
C SER A 265 -20.81 -11.06 15.69
N GLN A 266 -21.67 -12.07 15.79
CA GLN A 266 -22.11 -12.94 14.70
C GLN A 266 -22.53 -12.13 13.45
N PRO A 267 -22.37 -12.70 12.23
CA PRO A 267 -22.77 -12.03 10.99
C PRO A 267 -24.25 -11.64 11.03
N LYS A 268 -24.52 -10.33 10.96
CA LYS A 268 -25.89 -9.80 10.95
C LYS A 268 -26.48 -9.90 9.54
N ARG A 269 -27.71 -10.39 9.44
CA ARG A 269 -28.49 -10.34 8.19
C ARG A 269 -29.08 -8.95 8.05
N ALA A 270 -28.67 -8.20 7.03
CA ALA A 270 -29.29 -6.94 6.66
C ALA A 270 -30.37 -7.18 5.60
N ASN A 271 -31.54 -6.57 5.75
CA ASN A 271 -32.46 -6.41 4.62
C ASN A 271 -32.01 -5.15 3.88
N PHE A 272 -31.80 -5.22 2.56
CA PHE A 272 -31.59 -4.01 1.75
C PHE A 272 -32.51 -4.01 0.53
N THR A 273 -32.78 -2.81 0.03
CA THR A 273 -33.51 -2.60 -1.22
C THR A 273 -32.51 -2.15 -2.27
N CYS A 274 -32.43 -2.85 -3.40
CA CYS A 274 -31.54 -2.48 -4.49
C CYS A 274 -31.84 -1.04 -4.94
N PRO A 275 -30.87 -0.14 -4.92
CA PRO A 275 -31.09 1.26 -5.30
C PRO A 275 -31.41 1.42 -6.79
N THR A 276 -31.01 0.45 -7.63
CA THR A 276 -31.24 0.51 -9.08
C THR A 276 -32.65 0.07 -9.49
N CYS A 277 -33.20 -0.98 -8.87
CA CYS A 277 -34.48 -1.58 -9.32
C CYS A 277 -35.53 -1.77 -8.23
N GLY A 278 -35.25 -1.42 -6.97
CA GLY A 278 -36.20 -1.55 -5.87
C GLY A 278 -36.41 -2.99 -5.35
N GLN A 279 -35.70 -3.98 -5.89
CA GLN A 279 -35.83 -5.37 -5.42
C GLN A 279 -35.23 -5.52 -4.01
N ARG A 280 -35.96 -6.19 -3.11
CA ARG A 280 -35.48 -6.47 -1.74
C ARG A 280 -34.58 -7.70 -1.73
N HIS A 281 -33.47 -7.60 -1.02
CA HIS A 281 -32.48 -8.65 -0.85
C HIS A 281 -32.19 -8.90 0.63
N ARG A 282 -31.76 -10.13 0.94
CA ARG A 282 -31.34 -10.58 2.29
C ARG A 282 -29.94 -11.18 2.24
N PRO A 283 -28.90 -10.40 1.91
CA PRO A 283 -27.54 -10.89 1.89
C PRO A 283 -27.05 -11.23 3.30
N TRP A 284 -26.04 -12.10 3.34
CA TRP A 284 -25.17 -12.21 4.48
C TRP A 284 -24.09 -11.13 4.36
N VAL A 285 -24.06 -10.18 5.29
CA VAL A 285 -22.96 -9.23 5.42
C VAL A 285 -21.88 -9.92 6.25
N VAL A 286 -20.68 -10.02 5.70
CA VAL A 286 -19.57 -10.77 6.31
C VAL A 286 -18.65 -9.78 7.05
N GLY A 287 -18.68 -9.81 8.39
CA GLY A 287 -17.61 -9.29 9.27
C GLY A 287 -17.46 -7.76 9.39
N LYS A 288 -16.76 -7.32 10.45
CA LYS A 288 -16.53 -5.91 10.84
C LYS A 288 -15.46 -5.17 10.02
N ASP A 289 -14.68 -5.89 9.19
CA ASP A 289 -13.46 -5.31 8.60
C ASP A 289 -13.37 -5.45 7.08
N GLU A 290 -14.33 -6.10 6.42
CA GLU A 290 -14.30 -6.30 4.97
C GLU A 290 -15.51 -5.67 4.27
N GLN A 291 -15.27 -5.03 3.13
CA GLN A 291 -16.35 -4.63 2.24
C GLN A 291 -17.07 -5.86 1.72
N SER A 292 -18.39 -5.89 1.87
CA SER A 292 -19.21 -6.97 1.32
C SER A 292 -19.84 -6.55 -0.01
N MET A 293 -19.97 -7.50 -0.94
CA MET A 293 -20.57 -7.26 -2.25
C MET A 293 -21.81 -8.12 -2.42
N VAL A 294 -22.90 -7.51 -2.88
CA VAL A 294 -24.14 -8.23 -3.22
C VAL A 294 -24.54 -7.92 -4.66
N LEU A 295 -24.88 -8.97 -5.41
CA LEU A 295 -25.44 -8.82 -6.74
C LEU A 295 -26.97 -8.76 -6.71
N CYS A 296 -27.54 -7.72 -7.30
CA CYS A 296 -28.94 -7.68 -7.66
C CYS A 296 -29.14 -8.36 -9.02
N VAL A 297 -29.63 -9.60 -9.02
CA VAL A 297 -29.93 -10.37 -10.24
C VAL A 297 -31.07 -9.75 -11.06
N GLY A 298 -31.91 -8.89 -10.48
CA GLY A 298 -32.99 -8.21 -11.19
C GLY A 298 -32.52 -7.13 -12.16
N CYS A 299 -31.38 -6.49 -11.91
CA CYS A 299 -30.86 -5.38 -12.73
C CYS A 299 -29.34 -5.46 -12.97
N ASP A 300 -28.75 -6.63 -12.72
CA ASP A 300 -27.32 -6.90 -12.91
C ASP A 300 -26.38 -5.89 -12.21
N SER A 301 -26.80 -5.33 -11.08
CA SER A 301 -25.99 -4.37 -10.33
C SER A 301 -25.25 -5.05 -9.17
N ALA A 302 -23.94 -4.84 -9.07
CA ALA A 302 -23.15 -5.17 -7.89
C ALA A 302 -23.19 -3.99 -6.92
N ILE A 303 -23.54 -4.27 -5.67
CA ILE A 303 -23.74 -3.29 -4.61
C ILE A 303 -22.71 -3.59 -3.53
N MET A 304 -21.82 -2.64 -3.29
CA MET A 304 -20.79 -2.73 -2.26
C MET A 304 -21.32 -2.10 -0.97
N PHE A 305 -21.07 -2.77 0.14
CA PHE A 305 -21.38 -2.30 1.48
C PHE A 305 -20.08 -2.15 2.27
N ASP A 306 -19.97 -1.09 3.07
CA ASP A 306 -18.97 -1.04 4.13
C ASP A 306 -19.33 -2.00 5.28
N PRO A 307 -18.44 -2.16 6.28
CA PRO A 307 -18.73 -3.03 7.42
C PRO A 307 -19.92 -2.59 8.30
N GLU A 308 -20.36 -1.34 8.19
CA GLU A 308 -21.56 -0.82 8.86
C GLU A 308 -22.84 -1.18 8.10
N GLY A 309 -22.72 -1.75 6.90
CA GLY A 309 -23.84 -2.13 6.04
C GLY A 309 -24.38 -0.96 5.21
N VAL A 310 -23.64 0.14 5.09
CA VAL A 310 -23.98 1.28 4.25
C VAL A 310 -23.51 1.02 2.82
N VAL A 311 -24.36 1.33 1.84
CA VAL A 311 -24.00 1.20 0.42
C VAL A 311 -22.92 2.21 0.07
N THR A 312 -21.73 1.73 -0.32
CA THR A 312 -20.59 2.58 -0.68
C THR A 312 -20.41 2.73 -2.18
N ALA A 313 -20.85 1.74 -2.97
CA ALA A 313 -20.79 1.80 -4.42
C ALA A 313 -21.86 0.93 -5.07
N VAL A 314 -22.33 1.34 -6.25
CA VAL A 314 -23.22 0.57 -7.11
C VAL A 314 -22.60 0.54 -8.50
N THR A 315 -22.37 -0.66 -9.03
CA THR A 315 -21.82 -0.85 -10.38
C THR A 315 -22.76 -1.73 -11.18
N THR A 316 -23.27 -1.22 -12.30
CA THR A 316 -24.11 -2.01 -13.21
C THR A 316 -23.22 -2.82 -14.15
N TYR A 317 -23.52 -4.11 -14.25
CA TYR A 317 -22.82 -5.04 -15.14
C TYR A 317 -23.68 -5.28 -16.36
N ARG A 318 -23.02 -5.51 -17.50
CA ARG A 318 -23.71 -6.04 -18.69
C ARG A 318 -23.88 -7.55 -18.53
N ARG A 319 -25.04 -8.09 -18.87
CA ARG A 319 -25.28 -9.53 -18.88
C ARG A 319 -24.87 -10.15 -20.22
N ALA A 320 -24.20 -11.30 -20.17
CA ALA A 320 -23.87 -12.11 -21.32
C ALA A 320 -24.18 -13.59 -21.07
N THR A 321 -24.94 -14.21 -21.97
CA THR A 321 -25.16 -15.65 -21.97
C THR A 321 -23.96 -16.36 -22.60
N VAL A 322 -23.35 -17.29 -21.86
CA VAL A 322 -22.12 -17.97 -22.29
C VAL A 322 -22.26 -19.49 -22.27
N LYS A 323 -21.50 -20.16 -23.13
CA LYS A 323 -21.42 -21.62 -23.19
C LYS A 323 -20.42 -22.15 -22.17
N ILE A 324 -20.70 -23.35 -21.65
CA ILE A 324 -19.81 -24.06 -20.72
C ILE A 324 -18.55 -24.48 -21.47
N THR A 325 -17.38 -24.14 -20.93
CA THR A 325 -16.10 -24.67 -21.41
C THR A 325 -15.80 -26.01 -20.77
N GLN A 326 -15.91 -26.10 -19.44
CA GLN A 326 -15.74 -27.36 -18.71
C GLN A 326 -16.41 -27.33 -17.32
N PRO A 327 -16.73 -28.49 -16.72
CA PRO A 327 -17.17 -28.58 -15.32
C PRO A 327 -16.07 -28.12 -14.36
N ALA A 328 -16.45 -27.48 -13.24
CA ALA A 328 -15.49 -26.95 -12.27
C ALA A 328 -16.05 -27.03 -10.83
N GLY A 329 -16.03 -28.24 -10.24
CA GLY A 329 -16.52 -28.48 -8.88
C GLY A 329 -18.01 -28.17 -8.75
N LYS A 330 -18.36 -27.18 -7.93
CA LYS A 330 -19.76 -26.75 -7.71
C LYS A 330 -20.33 -25.84 -8.82
N GLY A 331 -19.57 -25.57 -9.88
CA GLY A 331 -19.99 -24.71 -10.99
C GLY A 331 -19.34 -25.09 -12.32
N TYR A 332 -19.25 -24.13 -13.22
CA TYR A 332 -18.70 -24.28 -14.57
C TYR A 332 -17.62 -23.24 -14.83
N LEU A 333 -16.63 -23.60 -15.66
CA LEU A 333 -15.72 -22.65 -16.27
C LEU A 333 -16.32 -22.16 -17.59
N VAL A 334 -16.29 -20.85 -17.78
CA VAL A 334 -16.83 -20.14 -18.95
C VAL A 334 -15.83 -19.08 -19.41
N LYS A 335 -15.83 -18.74 -20.69
CA LYS A 335 -15.01 -17.62 -21.20
C LYS A 335 -15.79 -16.32 -21.22
N CYS A 336 -15.16 -15.24 -20.77
CA CYS A 336 -15.71 -13.90 -20.98
C CYS A 336 -15.72 -13.59 -22.49
N PRO A 337 -16.83 -13.08 -23.06
CA PRO A 337 -16.88 -12.71 -24.47
C PRO A 337 -15.98 -11.50 -24.81
N ASP A 338 -15.66 -10.68 -23.82
CA ASP A 338 -14.94 -9.41 -24.03
C ASP A 338 -13.41 -9.62 -23.87
N CYS A 339 -12.92 -10.05 -22.71
CA CYS A 339 -11.49 -10.32 -22.51
C CYS A 339 -11.01 -11.73 -22.93
N GLY A 340 -11.91 -12.69 -23.15
CA GLY A 340 -11.55 -14.08 -23.48
C GLY A 340 -11.03 -14.94 -22.33
N GLU A 341 -10.88 -14.37 -21.12
CA GLU A 341 -10.39 -15.10 -19.94
C GLU A 341 -11.43 -16.11 -19.41
N SER A 342 -10.94 -17.15 -18.74
CA SER A 342 -11.79 -18.19 -18.13
C SER A 342 -12.20 -17.80 -16.72
N HIS A 343 -13.51 -17.81 -16.44
CA HIS A 343 -14.10 -17.51 -15.14
C HIS A 343 -14.92 -18.68 -14.63
N ARG A 344 -14.90 -18.89 -13.31
CA ARG A 344 -15.76 -19.88 -12.64
C ARG A 344 -17.09 -19.25 -12.25
N THR A 345 -18.21 -19.90 -12.58
CA THR A 345 -19.53 -19.53 -12.06
C THR A 345 -19.60 -19.81 -10.55
N ARG A 346 -20.07 -18.85 -9.76
CA ARG A 346 -20.08 -18.92 -8.28
C ARG A 346 -21.46 -19.16 -7.68
N PHE A 347 -22.51 -18.75 -8.38
CA PHE A 347 -23.88 -18.74 -7.83
C PHE A 347 -24.84 -19.52 -8.72
N ARG A 348 -25.87 -20.09 -8.12
CA ARG A 348 -26.98 -20.72 -8.83
C ARG A 348 -28.27 -19.98 -8.51
N VAL A 349 -28.96 -19.47 -9.53
CA VAL A 349 -30.19 -18.68 -9.37
C VAL A 349 -31.21 -19.16 -10.38
N GLY A 350 -32.37 -19.65 -9.93
CA GLY A 350 -33.44 -20.09 -10.82
C GLY A 350 -33.06 -21.24 -11.79
N GLY A 351 -32.01 -22.00 -11.48
CA GLY A 351 -31.48 -23.05 -12.36
C GLY A 351 -30.27 -22.65 -13.19
N ASP A 352 -30.03 -21.34 -13.35
CA ASP A 352 -28.89 -20.80 -14.08
C ASP A 352 -27.67 -20.67 -13.17
N TYR A 353 -26.48 -20.70 -13.79
CA TYR A 353 -25.21 -20.49 -13.11
C TYR A 353 -24.63 -19.12 -13.48
N ILE A 354 -24.22 -18.36 -12.47
CA ILE A 354 -23.76 -16.98 -12.63
C ILE A 354 -22.29 -16.85 -12.25
N GLY A 355 -21.49 -16.29 -13.15
CA GLY A 355 -20.10 -15.88 -12.94
C GLY A 355 -19.89 -14.39 -13.28
N PHE A 356 -18.66 -13.91 -13.10
CA PHE A 356 -18.33 -12.49 -13.29
C PHE A 356 -16.97 -12.33 -13.96
N CYS A 357 -16.93 -11.43 -14.94
CA CYS A 357 -15.69 -10.78 -15.35
C CYS A 357 -15.63 -9.40 -14.68
N GLU A 358 -14.76 -9.25 -13.68
CA GLU A 358 -14.58 -7.97 -12.98
C GLU A 358 -13.88 -6.91 -13.84
N ALA A 359 -13.04 -7.34 -14.79
CA ALA A 359 -12.30 -6.47 -15.69
C ALA A 359 -13.26 -5.74 -16.65
N ASP A 360 -14.15 -6.49 -17.29
CA ASP A 360 -15.07 -5.97 -18.32
C ASP A 360 -16.45 -5.60 -17.77
N LYS A 361 -16.69 -5.78 -16.46
CA LYS A 361 -18.00 -5.58 -15.83
C LYS A 361 -19.11 -6.39 -16.50
N VAL A 362 -18.86 -7.68 -16.75
CA VAL A 362 -19.82 -8.60 -17.38
C VAL A 362 -20.30 -9.66 -16.38
N VAL A 363 -21.63 -9.84 -16.27
CA VAL A 363 -22.26 -11.00 -15.64
C VAL A 363 -22.35 -12.14 -16.65
N LEU A 364 -21.69 -13.25 -16.35
CA LEU A 364 -21.62 -14.42 -17.20
C LEU A 364 -22.72 -15.40 -16.77
N GLN A 365 -23.76 -15.55 -17.58
CA GLN A 365 -24.89 -16.44 -17.30
C GLN A 365 -24.77 -17.72 -18.13
N VAL A 366 -24.75 -18.86 -17.47
CA VAL A 366 -24.94 -20.17 -18.08
C VAL A 366 -26.37 -20.60 -17.80
N THR A 367 -27.18 -20.69 -18.85
CA THR A 367 -28.58 -21.08 -18.72
C THR A 367 -28.72 -22.57 -18.41
N ALA A 368 -29.84 -22.95 -17.81
CA ALA A 368 -30.19 -24.36 -17.64
C ALA A 368 -30.16 -25.15 -18.98
N ALA A 369 -30.52 -24.52 -20.10
CA ALA A 369 -30.43 -25.11 -21.43
C ALA A 369 -28.97 -25.40 -21.84
N ASN A 370 -28.05 -24.45 -21.63
CA ASN A 370 -26.62 -24.66 -21.91
C ASN A 370 -26.03 -25.79 -21.03
N VAL A 371 -26.50 -25.92 -19.78
CA VAL A 371 -26.12 -27.03 -18.89
C VAL A 371 -26.62 -28.37 -19.44
N ALA A 372 -27.87 -28.43 -19.91
CA ALA A 372 -28.46 -29.63 -20.49
C ALA A 372 -27.75 -30.05 -21.78
N GLU A 373 -27.48 -29.11 -22.69
CA GLU A 373 -26.73 -29.34 -23.94
C GLU A 373 -25.33 -29.90 -23.63
N HIS A 374 -24.61 -29.29 -22.68
CA HIS A 374 -23.27 -29.75 -22.30
C HIS A 374 -23.28 -31.17 -21.72
N ARG A 375 -24.32 -31.55 -20.96
CA ARG A 375 -24.47 -32.90 -20.42
C ARG A 375 -24.80 -33.94 -21.51
N GLN A 376 -25.54 -33.56 -22.54
CA GLN A 376 -25.87 -34.46 -23.65
C GLN A 376 -24.68 -34.67 -24.60
N GLY A 377 -23.83 -33.66 -24.77
CA GLY A 377 -22.60 -33.75 -25.59
C GLY A 377 -21.48 -34.59 -24.95
N ALA A 378 -21.51 -34.78 -23.63
CA ALA A 378 -20.63 -35.72 -22.94
C ALA A 378 -21.17 -37.15 -23.13
N LEU A 379 -20.93 -37.73 -24.32
CA LEU A 379 -21.15 -39.16 -24.52
C LEU A 379 -20.42 -39.92 -23.41
N PRO A 380 -21.05 -40.93 -22.78
CA PRO A 380 -20.38 -41.75 -21.78
C PRO A 380 -19.13 -42.35 -22.44
N ILE A 381 -17.96 -42.07 -21.85
CA ILE A 381 -16.72 -42.73 -22.24
C ILE A 381 -17.01 -44.23 -22.10
N PRO A 382 -16.90 -45.03 -23.18
CA PRO A 382 -17.14 -46.46 -23.07
C PRO A 382 -16.17 -46.99 -22.02
N VAL A 383 -16.74 -47.51 -20.92
CA VAL A 383 -15.98 -48.21 -19.89
C VAL A 383 -15.42 -49.44 -20.60
N GLN A 384 -14.12 -49.47 -20.87
CA GLN A 384 -13.49 -50.67 -21.40
C GLN A 384 -13.64 -51.78 -20.35
N PRO A 385 -14.09 -52.98 -20.76
CA PRO A 385 -14.41 -54.10 -19.86
C PRO A 385 -13.19 -54.64 -19.12
#